data_AF-A0A921ISX2-F1
#
_entry.id   AF-A0A921ISX2-F1
#
_cell.length_a   1.000
_cell.length_b   1.000
_cell.length_c   1.000
_cell.angle_alpha   90.00
_cell.angle_beta   90.00
_cell.angle_gamma   90.00
#
_symmetry.space_group_name_H-M   'P 1'
#
loop_
_entity.id
_entity.type
_entity.pdbx_description
1 polymer ?
#
loop_
_entity_poly.entity_id
_entity_poly.type
_entity_poly.pdbx_seq_one_letter_code
_entity_poly.pdbx_strand_id
1 'polypeptide(L)'
;MYLVKSFAGGQLLDARQSPFCRTLTRVQCIQYALDRPGVLTVLPGVRGLGDLEILAYVDATPEERDYSVLADMPPESRAVSCMYCNHCQPCPAGIQIGTVNKCYDLACLGDKLAGEHYRNLEHHASECVGCGHRGSRCPFGVA
;
A
#
# COMPACT_ATOMS: atom_id res chain seq x y z
N MET A 1 15.77 2.33 11.99
CA MET A 1 14.71 2.22 13.00
C MET A 1 13.53 3.05 12.54
N TYR A 2 12.40 2.43 12.21
CA TYR A 2 11.25 3.13 11.64
C TYR A 2 9.92 2.59 12.19
N LEU A 3 8.91 3.46 12.20
CA LEU A 3 7.52 3.18 12.57
C LEU A 3 6.76 2.68 11.33
N VAL A 4 5.86 1.72 11.50
CA VAL A 4 5.05 1.17 10.41
C VAL A 4 3.56 1.21 10.74
N LYS A 5 2.75 1.55 9.73
CA LYS A 5 1.30 1.38 9.76
C LYS A 5 0.96 -0.09 9.52
N SER A 6 0.49 -0.78 10.56
CA SER A 6 0.24 -2.23 10.55
C SER A 6 -0.71 -2.72 9.46
N PHE A 7 -1.67 -1.90 9.01
CA PHE A 7 -2.78 -2.37 8.18
C PHE A 7 -2.69 -1.96 6.71
N ALA A 8 -1.64 -1.23 6.29
CA ALA A 8 -1.55 -0.64 4.95
C ALA A 8 -2.82 0.13 4.54
N GLY A 9 -3.38 0.94 5.44
CA GLY A 9 -4.63 1.66 5.20
C GLY A 9 -5.89 0.77 5.18
N GLY A 10 -5.81 -0.46 5.69
CA GLY A 10 -6.90 -1.43 5.72
C GLY A 10 -6.80 -2.49 4.62
N GLN A 11 -5.90 -2.32 3.64
CA GLN A 11 -5.76 -3.23 2.50
C GLN A 11 -5.44 -4.67 2.92
N LEU A 12 -4.64 -4.86 3.97
CA LEU A 12 -4.29 -6.20 4.46
C LEU A 12 -5.47 -6.96 5.08
N LEU A 13 -6.56 -6.26 5.42
CA LEU A 13 -7.77 -6.84 6.02
C LEU A 13 -8.82 -7.26 4.97
N ASP A 14 -8.57 -6.97 3.68
CA ASP A 14 -9.46 -7.34 2.57
C ASP A 14 -8.65 -8.05 1.48
N ALA A 15 -8.92 -9.33 1.25
CA ALA A 15 -8.24 -10.13 0.23
C ALA A 15 -8.28 -9.51 -1.18
N ARG A 16 -9.28 -8.68 -1.51
CA ARG A 16 -9.39 -8.01 -2.82
C ARG A 16 -8.43 -6.83 -2.97
N GLN A 17 -8.05 -6.21 -1.86
CA GLN A 17 -7.18 -5.04 -1.83
C GLN A 17 -5.76 -5.38 -1.39
N SER A 18 -5.63 -6.48 -0.66
CA SER A 18 -4.36 -6.98 -0.15
C SER A 18 -3.42 -7.31 -1.32
N PRO A 19 -2.17 -6.83 -1.30
CA PRO A 19 -1.17 -7.27 -2.27
C PRO A 19 -0.90 -8.77 -2.17
N PHE A 20 -1.38 -9.42 -1.09
CA PHE A 20 -1.24 -10.85 -0.88
C PHE A 20 -2.38 -11.69 -1.43
N CYS A 21 -3.44 -11.08 -1.98
CA CYS A 21 -4.68 -11.76 -2.37
C CYS A 21 -5.28 -12.60 -1.21
N ARG A 22 -4.97 -12.21 0.03
CA ARG A 22 -5.36 -12.88 1.28
C ARG A 22 -5.74 -11.83 2.31
N THR A 23 -6.77 -12.15 3.09
CA THR A 23 -7.13 -11.39 4.29
C THR A 23 -6.25 -11.87 5.43
N LEU A 24 -5.56 -10.94 6.09
CA LEU A 24 -4.91 -11.16 7.36
C LEU A 24 -5.82 -10.71 8.49
N THR A 25 -5.68 -11.36 9.65
CA THR A 25 -6.25 -10.84 10.90
C THR A 25 -5.48 -9.61 11.37
N ARG A 26 -6.07 -8.84 12.28
CA ARG A 26 -5.38 -7.67 12.89
C ARG A 26 -4.12 -8.09 13.65
N VAL A 27 -4.17 -9.24 14.32
CA VAL A 27 -3.04 -9.83 15.05
C VAL A 27 -1.91 -10.19 14.07
N GLN A 28 -2.24 -10.89 12.97
CA GLN A 28 -1.28 -11.23 11.93
C GLN A 28 -0.65 -10.00 11.28
N CYS A 29 -1.43 -8.95 11.01
CA CYS A 29 -0.92 -7.68 10.48
C CYS A 29 0.14 -7.05 11.40
N ILE A 30 -0.10 -7.06 12.72
CA ILE A 30 0.85 -6.52 13.70
C ILE A 30 2.11 -7.39 13.75
N GLN A 31 1.97 -8.71 13.82
CA GLN A 31 3.13 -9.62 13.81
C GLN A 31 3.97 -9.45 12.55
N TYR A 32 3.32 -9.45 11.38
CA TYR A 32 3.97 -9.26 10.09
C TYR A 32 4.79 -7.96 10.03
N ALA A 33 4.25 -6.88 10.58
CA ALA A 33 4.91 -5.58 10.62
C ALA A 33 6.11 -5.57 11.58
N LEU A 34 5.99 -6.20 12.75
CA LEU A 34 7.09 -6.32 13.73
C LEU A 34 8.24 -7.18 13.21
N ASP A 35 7.95 -8.19 12.39
CA ASP A 35 8.98 -9.05 11.80
C ASP A 35 9.73 -8.39 10.64
N ARG A 36 9.33 -7.19 10.19
CA ARG A 36 10.07 -6.45 9.16
C ARG A 36 11.41 -5.96 9.73
N PRO A 37 12.53 -6.18 9.03
CA PRO A 37 13.84 -5.72 9.50
C PRO A 37 13.87 -4.21 9.77
N GLY A 38 14.25 -3.82 11.00
CA GLY A 38 14.40 -2.43 11.40
C GLY A 38 13.13 -1.74 11.94
N VAL A 39 12.01 -2.47 12.04
CA VAL A 39 10.83 -2.04 12.78
C VAL A 39 11.03 -2.30 14.27
N LEU A 40 10.84 -1.27 15.09
CA LEU A 40 10.85 -1.41 16.56
C LEU A 40 9.46 -1.30 17.17
N THR A 41 8.56 -0.60 16.48
CA THR A 41 7.24 -0.29 17.01
C THR A 41 6.25 -0.14 15.87
N VAL A 42 5.06 -0.65 16.13
CA VAL A 42 3.92 -0.60 15.23
C VAL A 42 2.87 0.27 15.92
N LEU A 43 2.42 1.31 15.21
CA LEU A 43 1.42 2.23 15.72
C LEU A 43 0.12 2.07 14.93
N PRO A 44 -0.83 1.27 15.43
CA PRO A 44 -2.13 1.10 14.79
C PRO A 44 -2.94 2.39 14.90
N GLY A 45 -3.66 2.74 13.83
CA GLY A 45 -4.61 3.85 13.87
C GLY A 45 -5.87 3.47 14.63
N VAL A 46 -6.30 4.32 15.57
CA VAL A 46 -7.52 4.13 16.38
C VAL A 46 -8.46 5.31 16.12
N ARG A 47 -9.68 5.04 15.67
CA ARG A 47 -10.72 6.05 15.44
C ARG A 47 -11.78 6.07 16.54
N GLY A 48 -11.85 5.00 17.34
CA GLY A 48 -12.76 4.86 18.46
C GLY A 48 -12.54 3.56 19.21
N LEU A 49 -13.34 3.32 20.25
CA LEU A 49 -13.20 2.17 21.15
C LEU A 49 -13.27 0.81 20.42
N GLY A 50 -14.02 0.72 19.32
CA GLY A 50 -14.10 -0.51 18.53
C GLY A 50 -12.76 -0.94 17.93
N ASP A 51 -11.88 0.02 17.60
CA ASP A 51 -10.56 -0.28 17.05
C ASP A 51 -9.58 -0.79 18.15
N LEU A 52 -9.96 -0.76 19.45
CA LEU A 52 -9.12 -1.27 20.56
C LEU A 52 -9.05 -2.80 20.62
N GLU A 53 -9.85 -3.52 19.83
CA GLU A 53 -9.74 -4.98 19.66
C GLU A 53 -8.32 -5.43 19.27
N ILE A 54 -7.52 -4.53 18.68
CA ILE A 54 -6.10 -4.72 18.36
C ILE A 54 -5.24 -5.07 19.58
N LEU A 55 -5.67 -4.69 20.79
CA LEU A 55 -4.93 -5.00 22.03
C LEU A 55 -4.88 -6.49 22.31
N ALA A 56 -5.79 -7.28 21.72
CA ALA A 56 -5.74 -8.74 21.76
C ALA A 56 -4.41 -9.32 21.27
N TYR A 57 -3.64 -8.58 20.46
CA TYR A 57 -2.29 -8.98 20.06
C TYR A 57 -1.37 -9.29 21.26
N VAL A 58 -1.49 -8.55 22.36
CA VAL A 58 -0.63 -8.71 23.55
C VAL A 58 -0.76 -10.12 24.13
N ASP A 59 -1.99 -10.64 24.17
CA ASP A 59 -2.32 -11.95 24.72
C ASP A 59 -2.37 -13.06 23.66
N ALA A 60 -2.22 -12.72 22.38
CA ALA A 60 -2.35 -13.66 21.27
C ALA A 60 -1.29 -14.76 21.30
N THR A 61 -1.70 -15.99 20.99
CA THR A 61 -0.79 -17.15 20.94
C THR A 61 0.11 -17.10 19.70
N PRO A 62 1.23 -17.87 19.67
CA PRO A 62 2.04 -18.01 18.47
C PRO A 62 1.24 -18.43 17.23
N GLU A 63 0.21 -19.28 17.40
CA GLU A 63 -0.65 -19.77 16.32
C GLU A 63 -1.56 -18.65 15.78
N GLU A 64 -2.10 -17.79 16.64
CA GLU A 64 -2.91 -16.64 16.21
C GLU A 64 -2.07 -15.56 15.52
N ARG A 65 -0.79 -15.49 15.87
CA ARG A 65 0.21 -14.62 15.26
C ARG A 65 0.79 -15.19 13.97
N ASP A 66 0.59 -16.48 13.68
CA ASP A 66 1.12 -17.11 12.49
C ASP A 66 0.51 -16.53 11.22
N TYR A 67 1.37 -16.03 10.33
CA TYR A 67 1.02 -15.50 9.02
C TYR A 67 1.71 -16.28 7.90
N SER A 68 2.16 -17.51 8.18
CA SER A 68 2.78 -18.43 7.20
C SER A 68 1.90 -18.68 5.96
N VAL A 69 0.59 -18.44 6.04
CA VAL A 69 -0.34 -18.44 4.89
C VAL A 69 0.09 -17.53 3.73
N LEU A 70 0.95 -16.54 4.00
CA LEU A 70 1.54 -15.68 2.97
C LEU A 70 2.66 -16.38 2.17
N ALA A 71 3.22 -17.48 2.67
CA ALA A 71 4.29 -18.24 2.01
C ALA A 71 3.79 -19.04 0.81
N ASP A 72 2.51 -19.45 0.81
CA ASP A 72 1.87 -20.20 -0.28
C ASP A 72 1.58 -19.36 -1.54
N MET A 73 2.12 -18.15 -1.60
CA MET A 73 1.87 -17.20 -2.67
C MET A 73 2.70 -17.51 -3.93
N PRO A 74 2.07 -17.73 -5.10
CA PRO A 74 2.82 -17.84 -6.35
C PRO A 74 3.49 -16.50 -6.71
N PRO A 75 4.77 -16.48 -7.15
CA PRO A 75 5.50 -15.26 -7.47
C PRO A 75 4.78 -14.33 -8.45
N GLU A 76 4.03 -14.91 -9.39
CA GLU A 76 3.25 -14.24 -10.43
C GLU A 76 2.06 -13.44 -9.88
N SER A 77 1.59 -13.74 -8.67
CA SER A 77 0.53 -12.98 -7.99
C SER A 77 1.03 -11.69 -7.32
N ARG A 78 2.36 -11.47 -7.28
CA ARG A 78 2.95 -10.19 -6.86
C ARG A 78 2.87 -9.17 -8.00
N ALA A 79 1.66 -8.84 -8.44
CA ALA A 79 1.46 -7.64 -9.24
C ALA A 79 1.86 -6.45 -8.35
N VAL A 80 3.03 -5.86 -8.61
CA VAL A 80 3.49 -4.71 -7.83
C VAL A 80 2.69 -3.50 -8.31
N SER A 81 1.85 -2.95 -7.44
CA SER A 81 1.16 -1.69 -7.70
C SER A 81 2.14 -0.52 -7.58
N CYS A 82 1.77 0.62 -8.17
CA CYS A 82 2.55 1.84 -7.99
C CYS A 82 2.55 2.25 -6.51
N MET A 83 3.72 2.33 -5.89
CA MET A 83 3.86 2.79 -4.49
C MET A 83 4.10 4.30 -4.36
N TYR A 84 3.92 5.05 -5.45
CA TYR A 84 4.10 6.51 -5.50
C TYR A 84 5.49 7.00 -5.04
N CYS A 85 6.51 6.15 -5.18
CA CYS A 85 7.90 6.41 -4.76
C CYS A 85 8.64 7.45 -5.63
N ASN A 86 8.02 7.91 -6.73
CA ASN A 86 8.58 8.90 -7.65
C ASN A 86 9.92 8.53 -8.33
N HIS A 87 10.33 7.26 -8.35
CA HIS A 87 11.49 6.82 -9.16
C HIS A 87 11.34 7.14 -10.65
N CYS A 88 10.10 7.18 -11.15
CA CYS A 88 9.78 7.55 -12.53
C CYS A 88 9.95 9.06 -12.84
N GLN A 89 10.33 9.88 -11.87
CA GLN A 89 10.55 11.32 -12.04
C GLN A 89 12.01 11.65 -12.40
N PRO A 90 12.24 12.79 -13.09
CA PRO A 90 11.25 13.68 -13.69
C PRO A 90 10.64 13.09 -14.98
N CYS A 91 9.32 13.19 -15.15
CA CYS A 91 8.67 12.87 -16.42
C CYS A 91 9.09 13.90 -17.49
N PRO A 92 9.45 13.48 -18.73
CA PRO A 92 9.75 14.41 -19.81
C PRO A 92 8.62 15.39 -20.17
N ALA A 93 7.36 15.01 -19.88
CA ALA A 93 6.17 15.85 -20.08
C ALA A 93 5.76 16.63 -18.80
N GLY A 94 6.59 16.66 -17.75
CA GLY A 94 6.28 17.38 -16.51
C GLY A 94 5.26 16.71 -15.59
N ILE A 95 4.67 15.58 -15.99
CA ILE A 95 3.60 14.90 -15.25
C ILE A 95 4.09 14.41 -13.88
N GLN A 96 3.33 14.73 -12.83
CA GLN A 96 3.53 14.17 -11.48
C GLN A 96 2.97 12.74 -11.38
N ILE A 97 3.58 11.79 -12.08
CA ILE A 97 3.12 10.39 -12.26
C ILE A 97 2.71 9.72 -10.94
N GLY A 98 3.53 9.84 -9.89
CA GLY A 98 3.22 9.24 -8.59
C GLY A 98 1.93 9.81 -7.99
N THR A 99 1.73 11.12 -8.06
CA THR A 99 0.51 11.79 -7.59
C THR A 99 -0.70 11.44 -8.44
N VAL A 100 -0.55 11.40 -9.77
CA VAL A 100 -1.61 10.98 -10.70
C VAL A 100 -2.11 9.57 -10.35
N ASN A 101 -1.20 8.60 -10.24
CA ASN A 101 -1.57 7.22 -9.88
C ASN A 101 -2.20 7.15 -8.48
N LYS A 102 -1.69 7.92 -7.52
CA LYS A 102 -2.29 7.99 -6.18
C LYS A 102 -3.73 8.50 -6.22
N CYS A 103 -4.00 9.56 -6.98
CA CYS A 103 -5.36 10.08 -7.16
C CYS A 103 -6.27 9.04 -7.83
N TYR A 104 -5.77 8.33 -8.85
CA TYR A 104 -6.52 7.24 -9.49
C TYR A 104 -6.88 6.13 -8.49
N ASP A 105 -5.89 5.61 -7.76
CA ASP A 105 -6.10 4.53 -6.80
C ASP A 105 -7.06 4.95 -5.67
N LEU A 106 -6.92 6.17 -5.14
CA LEU A 106 -7.84 6.72 -4.14
C LEU A 106 -9.27 6.88 -4.69
N ALA A 107 -9.43 7.31 -5.94
CA ALA A 107 -10.74 7.40 -6.58
C ALA A 107 -11.38 6.02 -6.75
N CYS A 108 -10.60 5.00 -7.13
CA CYS A 108 -11.07 3.61 -7.19
C CYS A 108 -11.49 3.07 -5.81
N LEU A 109 -10.86 3.54 -4.74
CA LEU A 109 -11.24 3.23 -3.36
C LEU A 109 -12.43 4.07 -2.84
N GLY A 110 -12.98 4.97 -3.67
CA GLY A 110 -14.15 5.78 -3.33
C GLY A 110 -13.84 7.08 -2.56
N ASP A 111 -12.59 7.52 -2.53
CA ASP A 111 -12.23 8.82 -1.96
C ASP A 111 -12.80 9.96 -2.83
N LYS A 112 -13.72 10.73 -2.25
CA LYS A 112 -14.43 11.82 -2.93
C LYS A 112 -13.53 13.00 -3.28
N LEU A 113 -12.42 13.19 -2.55
CA LEU A 113 -11.49 14.31 -2.77
C LEU A 113 -10.48 14.00 -3.87
N ALA A 114 -10.27 12.73 -4.21
CA ALA A 114 -9.26 12.30 -5.17
C ALA A 114 -9.41 12.97 -6.55
N GLY A 115 -10.64 13.12 -7.02
CA GLY A 115 -10.93 13.79 -8.30
C GLY A 115 -10.62 15.29 -8.28
N GLU A 116 -10.85 15.97 -7.16
CA GLU A 116 -10.49 17.38 -7.01
C GLU A 116 -8.97 17.55 -6.94
N HIS A 117 -8.29 16.71 -6.17
CA HIS A 117 -6.84 16.69 -6.11
C HIS A 117 -6.20 16.46 -7.47
N TYR A 118 -6.77 15.57 -8.30
CA TYR A 118 -6.31 15.34 -9.66
C TYR A 118 -6.47 16.58 -10.56
N ARG A 119 -7.63 17.25 -10.49
CA ARG A 119 -7.92 18.45 -11.31
C ARG A 119 -7.04 19.66 -10.98
N ASN A 120 -6.51 19.71 -9.75
CA ASN A 120 -5.62 20.78 -9.31
C ASN A 120 -4.14 20.54 -9.68
N LEU A 121 -3.83 19.47 -10.41
CA LEU A 121 -2.48 19.24 -10.91
C LEU A 121 -2.18 20.13 -12.11
N GLU A 122 -0.92 20.58 -12.21
CA GLU A 122 -0.45 21.38 -13.36
C GLU A 122 -0.47 20.58 -14.66
N HIS A 123 -0.14 19.28 -14.59
CA HIS A 123 -0.12 18.35 -15.71
C HIS A 123 -0.94 17.09 -15.40
N HIS A 124 -1.61 16.57 -16.41
CA HIS A 124 -2.57 15.48 -16.35
C HIS A 124 -2.12 14.24 -17.12
N ALA A 125 -2.70 13.08 -16.82
CA ALA A 125 -2.36 11.81 -17.46
C ALA A 125 -2.56 11.82 -18.99
N SER A 126 -3.51 12.63 -19.48
CA SER A 126 -3.80 12.81 -20.90
C SER A 126 -2.67 13.47 -21.70
N GLU A 127 -1.71 14.11 -21.03
CA GLU A 127 -0.54 14.72 -21.66
C GLU A 127 0.60 13.71 -21.89
N CYS A 128 0.40 12.44 -21.51
CA CYS A 128 1.40 11.40 -21.69
C CYS A 128 1.65 11.11 -23.18
N VAL A 129 2.91 11.25 -23.61
CA VAL A 129 3.35 11.01 -24.99
C VAL A 129 3.80 9.57 -25.27
N GLY A 130 3.63 8.65 -24.31
CA GLY A 130 3.99 7.24 -24.50
C GLY A 130 5.50 6.96 -24.63
N CYS A 131 6.36 7.83 -24.10
CA CYS A 131 7.82 7.74 -24.26
C CYS A 131 8.51 6.52 -23.59
N GLY A 132 7.78 5.73 -22.79
CA GLY A 132 8.35 4.57 -22.07
C GLY A 132 9.27 4.92 -20.89
N HIS A 133 9.52 6.19 -20.60
CA HIS A 133 10.44 6.64 -19.53
C HIS A 133 10.12 6.06 -18.14
N ARG A 134 8.83 5.91 -17.83
CA ARG A 134 8.39 5.32 -16.57
C ARG A 134 8.85 3.86 -16.44
N GLY A 135 8.70 3.07 -17.49
CA GLY A 135 9.01 1.64 -17.49
C GLY A 135 10.50 1.38 -17.26
N SER A 136 11.38 2.19 -17.85
CA SER A 136 12.84 2.05 -17.68
C SER A 136 13.34 2.47 -16.29
N ARG A 137 12.58 3.33 -15.58
CA ARG A 137 12.97 3.84 -14.26
C ARG A 137 12.32 3.13 -13.08
N CYS A 138 11.21 2.43 -13.29
CA CYS A 138 10.51 1.80 -12.18
C CYS A 138 11.30 0.56 -11.71
N PRO A 139 11.86 0.54 -10.49
CA PRO A 139 12.59 -0.64 -10.00
C PRO A 139 11.67 -1.84 -9.74
N PHE A 140 10.36 -1.62 -9.81
CA PHE A 140 9.32 -2.61 -9.57
C PHE A 140 8.62 -3.06 -10.87
N GLY A 141 9.05 -2.57 -12.04
CA GLY A 141 8.49 -2.96 -13.33
C GLY A 141 7.06 -2.47 -13.59
N VAL A 142 6.57 -1.48 -12.85
CA VAL A 142 5.21 -0.94 -13.04
C VAL A 142 5.20 0.02 -14.24
N ALA A 143 4.62 -0.44 -15.35
CA ALA A 143 4.46 0.30 -16.62
C ALA A 143 3.36 1.35 -16.56
#